data_AF-A0A1J5FJI7-F1
#
_entry.id   AF-A0A1J5FJI7-F1
#
_cell.length_a   1.000
_cell.length_b   1.000
_cell.length_c   1.000
_cell.angle_alpha   90.00
_cell.angle_beta   90.00
_cell.angle_gamma   90.00
#
_symmetry.space_group_name_H-M   'P 1'
#
loop_
_entity.id
_entity.type
_entity.pdbx_description
1 polymer ?
#
loop_
_entity_poly.entity_id
_entity_poly.type
_entity_poly.pdbx_seq_one_letter_code
_entity_poly.pdbx_strand_id
1 'polypeptide(L)'
;MLSEKNKNHKNRYPTGFISFHQAMIDRIRPLITYIIDNDFPTLGICFGHQMLGYFFGAQVLDDPEQAEFGSFPVSLSGDGRRDPLFRDVPDDFISFLMYRDSVVSLPEKCVLLAHSSRCGIGSFRYKNNIYGVQFHPELEKDEVCFRVTLHPEYAGESLETFLETLQPSDHASKILANFLRKSLC
;
A
#
# COMPACT_ATOMS: atom_id res chain seq x y z
N MET A 1 26.63 15.70 -38.47
CA MET A 1 25.62 14.72 -38.95
C MET A 1 25.36 13.73 -37.83
N LEU A 2 24.11 13.30 -37.74
CA LEU A 2 23.47 12.62 -36.61
C LEU A 2 23.97 11.19 -36.37
N SER A 3 23.63 10.71 -35.15
CA SER A 3 23.30 9.32 -34.80
C SER A 3 24.49 8.36 -34.62
N GLU A 4 24.55 7.39 -33.71
CA GLU A 4 23.58 6.71 -32.86
C GLU A 4 24.30 6.26 -31.57
N LYS A 5 23.78 6.61 -30.38
CA LYS A 5 24.06 5.85 -29.15
C LYS A 5 22.76 5.67 -28.37
N ASN A 6 21.85 4.93 -28.99
CA ASN A 6 20.74 4.31 -28.29
C ASN A 6 21.26 2.98 -27.72
N LYS A 7 21.84 3.01 -26.50
CA LYS A 7 22.27 1.79 -25.79
C LYS A 7 21.38 1.57 -24.57
N ASN A 8 20.35 0.75 -24.79
CA ASN A 8 19.79 -0.20 -23.83
C ASN A 8 19.71 0.25 -22.36
N HIS A 9 18.65 1.01 -22.04
CA HIS A 9 18.09 1.02 -20.69
C HIS A 9 17.31 -0.29 -20.45
N LYS A 10 18.02 -1.41 -20.30
CA LYS A 10 17.45 -2.60 -19.65
C LYS A 10 17.54 -2.38 -18.14
N ASN A 11 16.54 -1.71 -17.58
CA ASN A 11 16.36 -1.61 -16.15
C ASN A 11 16.16 -3.04 -15.61
N ARG A 12 17.17 -3.57 -14.92
CA ARG A 12 17.11 -4.87 -14.25
C ARG A 12 16.29 -4.69 -12.98
N TYR A 13 15.00 -4.95 -13.07
CA TYR A 13 14.17 -5.10 -11.88
C TYR A 13 14.47 -6.46 -11.22
N PRO A 14 14.56 -6.53 -9.88
CA PRO A 14 14.67 -7.81 -9.20
C PRO A 14 13.44 -8.67 -9.52
N THR A 15 13.70 -9.94 -9.82
CA THR A 15 12.90 -10.81 -10.68
C THR A 15 11.61 -11.38 -10.04
N GLY A 16 11.31 -11.07 -8.77
CA GLY A 16 10.21 -11.69 -8.03
C GLY A 16 8.81 -11.18 -8.40
N PHE A 17 8.49 -9.94 -8.03
CA PHE A 17 7.17 -9.33 -8.17
C PHE A 17 6.67 -9.31 -9.64
N ILE A 18 7.53 -8.88 -10.56
CA ILE A 18 7.16 -8.63 -11.95
C ILE A 18 6.95 -9.94 -12.72
N SER A 19 7.79 -10.95 -12.51
CA SER A 19 7.73 -12.17 -13.33
C SER A 19 6.44 -12.96 -13.12
N PHE A 20 5.91 -12.98 -11.90
CA PHE A 20 4.65 -13.66 -11.57
C PHE A 20 3.42 -12.84 -12.01
N HIS A 21 3.48 -11.52 -11.92
CA HIS A 21 2.32 -10.64 -12.19
C HIS A 21 2.31 -9.98 -13.58
N GLN A 22 3.32 -10.21 -14.44
CA GLN A 22 3.50 -9.48 -15.71
C GLN A 22 2.24 -9.47 -16.59
N ALA A 23 1.58 -10.61 -16.76
CA ALA A 23 0.38 -10.70 -17.59
C ALA A 23 -0.79 -9.85 -17.03
N MET A 24 -0.92 -9.76 -15.71
CA MET A 24 -1.91 -8.90 -15.07
C MET A 24 -1.53 -7.44 -15.23
N ILE A 25 -0.26 -7.08 -14.95
CA ILE A 25 0.29 -5.74 -15.11
C ILE A 25 -0.01 -5.21 -16.51
N ASP A 26 0.26 -6.00 -17.55
CA ASP A 26 0.05 -5.58 -18.93
C ASP A 26 -1.42 -5.41 -19.28
N ARG A 27 -2.31 -6.24 -18.71
CA ARG A 27 -3.76 -6.13 -18.91
C ARG A 27 -4.35 -4.88 -18.28
N ILE A 28 -3.87 -4.49 -17.09
CA ILE A 28 -4.43 -3.33 -16.36
C ILE A 28 -3.73 -2.02 -16.69
N ARG A 29 -2.57 -2.05 -17.35
CA ARG A 29 -1.78 -0.86 -17.72
C ARG A 29 -2.62 0.23 -18.40
N PRO A 30 -3.51 -0.05 -19.38
CA PRO A 30 -4.32 1.01 -20.00
C PRO A 30 -5.23 1.74 -19.00
N LEU A 31 -5.83 1.01 -18.05
CA LEU A 31 -6.65 1.59 -16.99
C LEU A 31 -5.82 2.45 -16.05
N ILE A 32 -4.65 1.96 -15.63
CA ILE A 32 -3.76 2.72 -14.74
C ILE A 32 -3.25 3.98 -15.44
N THR A 33 -2.88 3.90 -16.73
CA THR A 33 -2.53 5.10 -17.52
C THR A 33 -3.68 6.10 -17.56
N TYR A 34 -4.92 5.66 -17.81
CA TYR A 34 -6.08 6.54 -17.78
C TYR A 34 -6.26 7.21 -16.41
N ILE A 35 -6.15 6.46 -15.31
CA ILE A 35 -6.22 6.97 -13.95
C ILE A 35 -5.18 8.07 -13.72
N ILE A 36 -3.93 7.79 -14.11
CA ILE A 36 -2.80 8.70 -13.93
C ILE A 36 -3.00 9.96 -14.75
N ASP A 37 -3.33 9.84 -16.03
CA ASP A 37 -3.44 10.99 -16.94
C ASP A 37 -4.56 11.94 -16.51
N ASN A 38 -5.66 11.41 -15.97
CA ASN A 38 -6.82 12.20 -15.55
C ASN A 38 -6.82 12.57 -14.05
N ASP A 39 -5.80 12.19 -13.27
CA ASP A 39 -5.79 12.33 -11.80
C ASP A 39 -7.10 11.78 -11.19
N PHE A 40 -7.55 10.63 -11.72
CA PHE A 40 -8.84 10.04 -11.34
C PHE A 40 -8.76 9.50 -9.91
N PRO A 41 -9.72 9.82 -9.03
CA PRO A 41 -9.69 9.36 -7.65
C PRO A 41 -9.53 7.84 -7.54
N THR A 42 -8.40 7.43 -6.96
CA THR A 42 -8.01 6.02 -6.84
C THR A 42 -7.34 5.78 -5.50
N LEU A 43 -7.79 4.75 -4.78
CA LEU A 43 -7.18 4.27 -3.56
C LEU A 43 -6.71 2.82 -3.78
N GLY A 44 -5.40 2.61 -3.89
CA GLY A 44 -4.79 1.29 -3.92
C GLY A 44 -4.53 0.79 -2.51
N ILE A 45 -5.07 -0.38 -2.17
CA ILE A 45 -4.92 -1.01 -0.84
C ILE A 45 -4.06 -2.26 -0.97
N CYS A 46 -3.08 -2.43 -0.08
CA CYS A 46 -2.15 -3.57 -0.02
C CYS A 46 -1.49 -3.84 -1.39
N PHE A 47 -1.85 -4.91 -2.09
CA PHE A 47 -1.35 -5.17 -3.45
C PHE A 47 -1.65 -4.02 -4.43
N GLY A 48 -2.78 -3.32 -4.27
CA GLY A 48 -3.08 -2.12 -5.05
C GLY A 48 -2.09 -0.98 -4.79
N HIS A 49 -1.63 -0.79 -3.56
CA HIS A 49 -0.59 0.17 -3.20
C HIS A 49 0.75 -0.19 -3.87
N GLN A 50 1.14 -1.47 -3.81
CA GLN A 50 2.35 -1.98 -4.46
C GLN A 50 2.31 -1.78 -5.98
N MET A 51 1.16 -2.08 -6.59
CA MET A 51 0.93 -1.90 -8.02
C MET A 51 1.03 -0.43 -8.44
N LEU A 52 0.41 0.49 -7.68
CA LEU A 52 0.56 1.92 -7.94
C LEU A 52 2.01 2.36 -7.81
N GLY A 53 2.70 1.96 -6.74
CA GLY A 53 4.13 2.24 -6.55
C GLY A 53 4.97 1.76 -7.74
N TYR A 54 4.73 0.53 -8.19
CA TYR A 54 5.37 -0.05 -9.37
C TYR A 54 5.13 0.77 -10.65
N PHE A 55 3.89 1.15 -10.94
CA PHE A 55 3.58 1.99 -12.10
C PHE A 55 4.19 3.40 -12.01
N PHE A 56 4.47 3.89 -10.80
CA PHE A 56 5.22 5.12 -10.56
C PHE A 56 6.75 4.94 -10.58
N GLY A 57 7.23 3.73 -10.86
CA GLY A 57 8.65 3.42 -11.01
C GLY A 57 9.36 3.03 -9.72
N ALA A 58 8.64 2.79 -8.62
CA ALA A 58 9.24 2.28 -7.40
C ALA A 58 9.61 0.79 -7.53
N GLN A 59 10.60 0.39 -6.75
CA GLN A 59 10.89 -1.02 -6.53
C GLN A 59 9.91 -1.58 -5.49
N VAL A 60 9.38 -2.77 -5.80
CA VAL A 60 8.59 -3.59 -4.90
C VAL A 60 9.38 -4.86 -4.64
N LEU A 61 9.69 -5.13 -3.37
CA LEU A 61 10.52 -6.26 -2.97
C LEU A 61 9.74 -7.14 -2.00
N ASP A 62 9.92 -8.45 -2.15
CA ASP A 62 9.62 -9.41 -1.09
C ASP A 62 10.73 -9.29 -0.04
N ASP A 63 10.35 -8.81 1.14
CA ASP A 63 11.26 -8.65 2.27
C ASP A 63 10.65 -9.32 3.51
N PRO A 64 11.06 -10.56 3.82
CA PRO A 64 10.59 -11.27 5.00
C PRO A 64 10.83 -10.50 6.31
N GLU A 65 11.86 -9.65 6.37
CA GLU A 65 12.14 -8.82 7.55
C GLU A 65 11.17 -7.64 7.69
N GLN A 66 10.42 -7.29 6.64
CA GLN A 66 9.37 -6.27 6.66
C GLN A 66 7.95 -6.82 6.73
N ALA A 67 7.77 -8.13 6.53
CA ALA A 67 6.45 -8.77 6.49
C ALA A 67 5.68 -8.60 7.81
N GLU A 68 4.51 -7.98 7.73
CA GLU A 68 3.62 -7.74 8.87
C GLU A 68 2.28 -8.46 8.64
N PHE A 69 1.86 -9.25 9.64
CA PHE A 69 0.58 -9.96 9.68
C PHE A 69 -0.06 -9.77 11.05
N GLY A 70 -1.19 -9.04 11.11
CA GLY A 70 -1.87 -8.70 12.35
C GLY A 70 -2.13 -7.19 12.50
N SER A 71 -2.27 -6.73 13.74
CA SER A 71 -2.52 -5.33 14.06
C SER A 71 -1.22 -4.63 14.44
N PHE A 72 -0.85 -3.56 13.72
CA PHE A 72 0.38 -2.81 13.98
C PHE A 72 0.13 -1.31 14.07
N PRO A 73 0.98 -0.58 14.82
CA PRO A 73 1.01 0.87 14.80
C PRO A 73 1.41 1.41 13.42
N VAL A 74 0.66 2.42 12.97
CA VAL A 74 0.95 3.24 11.79
C VAL A 74 1.05 4.68 12.24
N SER A 75 2.11 5.36 11.81
CA SER A 75 2.38 6.76 12.13
C SER A 75 2.25 7.63 10.88
N LEU A 76 1.59 8.78 11.03
CA LEU A 76 1.48 9.79 9.98
C LEU A 76 2.78 10.59 9.84
N SER A 77 3.21 10.77 8.60
CA SER A 77 4.26 11.72 8.26
C SER A 77 3.79 13.16 8.50
N GLY A 78 4.72 14.12 8.45
CA GLY A 78 4.36 15.53 8.53
C GLY A 78 3.35 15.95 7.45
N ASP A 79 3.44 15.39 6.23
CA ASP A 79 2.47 15.62 5.16
C ASP A 79 1.16 14.85 5.40
N GLY A 80 1.22 13.62 5.91
CA GLY A 80 0.05 12.81 6.25
C GLY A 80 -0.89 13.50 7.23
N ARG A 81 -0.34 14.15 8.26
CA ARG A 81 -1.14 14.90 9.27
C ARG A 81 -1.96 16.04 8.67
N ARG A 82 -1.57 16.57 7.50
CA ARG A 82 -2.27 17.64 6.79
C ARG A 82 -3.11 17.14 5.63
N ASP A 83 -2.97 15.87 5.27
CA ASP A 83 -3.60 15.32 4.06
C ASP A 83 -5.08 15.03 4.31
N PRO A 84 -6.00 15.43 3.40
CA PRO A 84 -7.43 15.17 3.56
C PRO A 84 -7.78 13.69 3.73
N LEU A 85 -6.96 12.76 3.24
CA LEU A 85 -7.16 11.32 3.41
C LEU A 85 -7.20 10.92 4.90
N PHE A 86 -6.38 11.56 5.74
CA PHE A 86 -6.21 11.24 7.16
C PHE A 86 -6.94 12.22 8.10
N ARG A 87 -7.91 12.98 7.58
CA ARG A 87 -8.73 13.87 8.41
C ARG A 87 -9.36 13.11 9.58
N ASP A 88 -9.24 13.66 10.79
CA ASP A 88 -9.77 13.08 12.04
C ASP A 88 -9.22 11.66 12.36
N VAL A 89 -8.11 11.27 11.75
CA VAL A 89 -7.30 10.10 12.13
C VAL A 89 -6.18 10.59 13.05
N PRO A 90 -5.93 9.95 14.21
CA PRO A 90 -4.81 10.32 15.07
C PRO A 90 -3.46 10.15 14.37
N ASP A 91 -2.45 10.91 14.83
CA ASP A 91 -1.08 10.84 14.30
C ASP A 91 -0.48 9.43 14.37
N ASP A 92 -0.83 8.67 15.42
CA ASP A 92 -0.49 7.27 15.59
C ASP A 92 -1.78 6.48 15.77
N PHE A 93 -1.99 5.46 14.94
CA PHE A 93 -3.20 4.62 14.98
C PHE A 93 -2.89 3.16 14.70
N ILE A 94 -3.80 2.27 15.08
CA ILE A 94 -3.68 0.84 14.80
C ILE A 94 -4.37 0.51 13.48
N SER A 95 -3.68 -0.25 12.63
CA SER A 95 -4.25 -0.82 11.41
C SER A 95 -3.88 -2.27 11.23
N PHE A 96 -4.69 -3.00 10.46
CA PHE A 96 -4.32 -4.34 10.00
C PHE A 96 -3.31 -4.25 8.87
N LEU A 97 -2.21 -4.98 8.99
CA LEU A 97 -1.20 -5.15 7.95
C LEU A 97 -1.11 -6.65 7.65
N MET A 98 -1.12 -7.00 6.36
CA MET A 98 -1.16 -8.38 5.89
C MET A 98 -0.38 -8.49 4.57
N TYR A 99 0.94 -8.35 4.63
CA TYR A 99 1.79 -8.35 3.42
C TYR A 99 3.15 -9.01 3.65
N ARG A 100 3.79 -9.40 2.55
CA ARG A 100 5.20 -9.78 2.48
C ARG A 100 5.99 -8.79 1.65
N ASP A 101 5.41 -8.41 0.52
CA ASP A 101 6.02 -7.44 -0.39
C ASP A 101 5.76 -6.01 0.07
N SER A 102 6.73 -5.11 -0.10
CA SER A 102 6.58 -3.70 0.22
C SER A 102 7.19 -2.79 -0.85
N VAL A 103 6.67 -1.57 -0.95
CA VAL A 103 7.33 -0.51 -1.72
C VAL A 103 8.53 -0.02 -0.92
N VAL A 104 9.74 -0.17 -1.46
CA VAL A 104 10.99 0.14 -0.73
C VAL A 104 11.63 1.48 -1.11
N SER A 105 11.12 2.12 -2.15
CA SER A 105 11.58 3.43 -2.62
C SER A 105 10.39 4.33 -2.88
N LEU A 106 10.35 5.52 -2.28
CA LEU A 106 9.26 6.47 -2.53
C LEU A 106 9.35 6.93 -3.99
N PRO A 107 8.29 6.77 -4.81
CA PRO A 107 8.33 7.26 -6.19
C PRO A 107 8.57 8.78 -6.23
N GLU A 108 9.37 9.26 -7.18
CA GLU A 108 9.88 10.66 -7.21
C GLU A 108 8.81 11.74 -7.08
N LYS A 109 7.60 11.49 -7.59
CA LYS A 109 6.48 12.44 -7.60
C LYS A 109 5.43 12.14 -6.51
N CYS A 110 5.72 11.22 -5.60
CA CYS A 110 4.85 10.87 -4.51
C CYS A 110 5.21 11.65 -3.24
N VAL A 111 4.19 11.91 -2.43
CA VAL A 111 4.31 12.45 -1.08
C VAL A 111 4.09 11.30 -0.10
N LEU A 112 5.04 11.05 0.80
CA LEU A 112 4.90 10.06 1.86
C LEU A 112 3.88 10.55 2.88
N LEU A 113 2.87 9.73 3.21
CA LEU A 113 1.81 10.11 4.14
C LEU A 113 1.83 9.31 5.44
N ALA A 114 2.22 8.04 5.42
CA ALA A 114 2.27 7.21 6.63
C ALA A 114 3.32 6.11 6.51
N HIS A 115 3.75 5.57 7.64
CA HIS A 115 4.70 4.46 7.75
C HIS A 115 4.42 3.61 9.00
N SER A 116 4.94 2.38 9.05
CA SER A 116 5.03 1.56 10.26
C SER A 116 6.49 1.45 10.71
N SER A 117 6.76 0.66 11.74
CA SER A 117 8.13 0.35 12.18
C SER A 117 8.90 -0.48 11.15
N ARG A 118 8.20 -1.29 10.35
CA ARG A 118 8.78 -2.22 9.36
C ARG A 118 8.47 -1.83 7.92
N CYS A 119 7.50 -0.97 7.66
CA CYS A 119 7.19 -0.43 6.34
C CYS A 119 7.41 1.09 6.29
N GLY A 120 8.53 1.52 5.70
CA GLY A 120 8.85 2.94 5.57
C GLY A 120 7.90 3.73 4.65
N ILE A 121 7.13 3.03 3.80
CA ILE A 121 6.21 3.63 2.82
C ILE A 121 4.82 3.01 3.00
N GLY A 122 4.28 3.12 4.22
CA GLY A 122 2.95 2.61 4.55
C GLY A 122 1.80 3.33 3.83
N SER A 123 2.00 4.58 3.41
CA SER A 123 1.09 5.29 2.53
C SER A 123 1.78 6.39 1.73
N PHE A 124 1.33 6.62 0.50
CA PHE A 124 1.73 7.76 -0.31
C PHE A 124 0.56 8.36 -1.09
N ARG A 125 0.72 9.61 -1.53
CA ARG A 125 -0.13 10.27 -2.53
C ARG A 125 0.67 10.64 -3.77
N TYR A 126 0.07 10.41 -4.93
CA TYR A 126 0.52 10.91 -6.23
C TYR A 126 -0.50 11.92 -6.76
N LYS A 127 -0.03 13.07 -7.28
CA LYS A 127 -0.90 14.20 -7.66
C LYS A 127 -1.88 14.55 -6.53
N ASN A 128 -3.18 14.73 -6.79
CA ASN A 128 -4.14 15.15 -5.76
C ASN A 128 -5.05 14.00 -5.31
N ASN A 129 -5.30 13.02 -6.18
CA ASN A 129 -6.40 12.08 -5.99
C ASN A 129 -6.00 10.60 -6.00
N ILE A 130 -4.72 10.28 -6.24
CA ILE A 130 -4.25 8.90 -6.30
C ILE A 130 -3.46 8.58 -5.03
N TYR A 131 -3.95 7.60 -4.26
CA TYR A 131 -3.40 7.21 -2.98
C TYR A 131 -3.06 5.73 -2.96
N GLY A 132 -2.00 5.39 -2.26
CA GLY A 132 -1.69 4.03 -1.88
C GLY A 132 -1.66 3.89 -0.36
N VAL A 133 -2.22 2.82 0.19
CA VAL A 133 -2.06 2.40 1.59
C VAL A 133 -1.66 0.93 1.64
N GLN A 134 -0.58 0.61 2.35
CA GLN A 134 -0.09 -0.76 2.50
C GLN A 134 -0.91 -1.54 3.54
N PHE A 135 -1.43 -0.83 4.55
CA PHE A 135 -2.36 -1.35 5.53
C PHE A 135 -3.79 -1.43 5.00
N HIS A 136 -4.66 -2.09 5.75
CA HIS A 136 -6.04 -2.40 5.39
C HIS A 136 -7.04 -1.55 6.20
N PRO A 137 -7.43 -0.35 5.71
CA PRO A 137 -8.45 0.46 6.37
C PRO A 137 -9.87 -0.10 6.22
N GLU A 138 -10.07 -1.12 5.40
CA GLU A 138 -11.36 -1.76 5.14
C GLU A 138 -11.67 -2.92 6.09
N LEU A 139 -10.69 -3.38 6.86
CA LEU A 139 -10.84 -4.58 7.68
C LEU A 139 -11.19 -4.25 9.12
N GLU A 140 -12.16 -4.99 9.65
CA GLU A 140 -12.49 -5.03 11.07
C GLU A 140 -11.93 -6.28 11.75
N LYS A 141 -11.77 -6.23 13.08
CA LYS A 141 -11.16 -7.33 13.85
C LYS A 141 -11.84 -8.67 13.60
N ASP A 142 -13.17 -8.70 13.58
CA ASP A 142 -13.93 -9.95 13.38
C ASP A 142 -13.68 -10.58 12.01
N GLU A 143 -13.49 -9.76 10.97
CA GLU A 143 -13.17 -10.25 9.61
C GLU A 143 -11.76 -10.85 9.57
N VAL A 144 -10.81 -10.24 10.27
CA VAL A 144 -9.44 -10.78 10.39
C VAL A 144 -9.44 -12.09 11.19
N CYS A 145 -10.15 -12.14 12.32
CA CYS A 145 -10.31 -13.36 13.11
C CYS A 145 -10.89 -14.50 12.26
N PHE A 146 -11.94 -14.21 11.48
CA PHE A 146 -12.56 -15.19 10.58
C PHE A 146 -11.59 -15.69 9.52
N ARG A 147 -10.88 -14.78 8.83
CA ARG A 147 -9.90 -15.13 7.79
C ARG A 147 -8.77 -16.01 8.32
N VAL A 148 -8.21 -15.67 9.48
CA VAL A 148 -7.09 -16.42 10.07
C VAL A 148 -7.57 -17.76 10.63
N THR A 149 -8.82 -17.87 11.07
CA THR A 149 -9.41 -19.18 11.43
C THR A 149 -9.51 -20.12 10.23
N LEU A 150 -9.82 -19.60 9.04
CA LEU A 150 -9.84 -20.39 7.80
C LEU A 150 -8.45 -20.68 7.23
N HIS A 151 -7.48 -19.81 7.55
CA HIS A 151 -6.10 -19.85 7.07
C HIS A 151 -5.11 -19.75 8.24
N PRO A 152 -5.03 -20.78 9.11
CA PRO A 152 -4.21 -20.75 10.31
C PRO A 152 -2.71 -20.64 10.02
N GLU A 153 -2.28 -20.90 8.78
CA GLU A 153 -0.90 -20.67 8.32
C GLU A 153 -0.42 -19.22 8.51
N TYR A 154 -1.34 -18.25 8.60
CA TYR A 154 -1.00 -16.85 8.88
C TYR A 154 -0.74 -16.55 10.36
N ALA A 155 -1.20 -17.42 11.28
CA ALA A 155 -1.07 -17.22 12.72
C ALA A 155 0.32 -17.62 13.26
N GLY A 156 1.19 -18.18 12.43
CA GLY A 156 2.50 -18.69 12.86
C GLY A 156 2.34 -19.93 13.73
N GLU A 157 2.84 -19.89 14.96
CA GLU A 157 2.92 -21.06 15.85
C GLU A 157 1.59 -21.41 16.54
N SER A 158 0.73 -20.42 16.82
CA SER A 158 -0.50 -20.61 17.59
C SER A 158 -1.60 -19.66 17.13
N LEU A 159 -2.70 -20.23 16.63
CA LEU A 159 -3.92 -19.50 16.26
C LEU A 159 -4.50 -18.73 17.45
N GLU A 160 -4.61 -19.39 18.60
CA GLU A 160 -5.19 -18.79 19.81
C GLU A 160 -4.39 -17.57 20.26
N THR A 161 -3.06 -17.73 20.37
CA THR A 161 -2.17 -16.64 20.75
C THR A 161 -2.23 -15.48 19.75
N PHE A 162 -2.25 -15.78 18.44
CA PHE A 162 -2.38 -14.75 17.42
C PHE A 162 -3.68 -13.95 17.57
N LEU A 163 -4.82 -14.62 17.74
CA LEU A 163 -6.12 -13.97 17.90
C LEU A 163 -6.17 -13.06 19.14
N GLU A 164 -5.52 -13.45 20.23
CA GLU A 164 -5.39 -12.65 21.44
C GLU A 164 -4.59 -11.36 21.21
N THR A 165 -3.59 -11.38 20.33
CA THR A 165 -2.79 -10.17 20.00
C THR A 165 -3.51 -9.15 19.13
N LEU A 166 -4.60 -9.53 18.45
CA LEU A 166 -5.27 -8.64 17.51
C LEU A 166 -5.95 -7.47 18.23
N GLN A 167 -5.60 -6.26 17.80
CA GLN A 167 -6.21 -5.02 18.22
C GLN A 167 -7.14 -4.50 17.12
N PRO A 168 -8.29 -3.89 17.47
CA PRO A 168 -9.19 -3.31 16.48
C PRO A 168 -8.58 -2.10 15.77
N SER A 169 -9.10 -1.78 14.59
CA SER A 169 -8.61 -0.68 13.74
C SER A 169 -9.63 0.47 13.63
N ASP A 170 -10.13 0.90 14.79
CA ASP A 170 -11.27 1.84 14.90
C ASP A 170 -11.07 3.18 14.15
N HIS A 171 -9.83 3.55 13.87
CA HIS A 171 -9.50 4.81 13.20
C HIS A 171 -9.21 4.66 11.71
N ALA A 172 -8.78 3.48 11.24
CA ALA A 172 -8.42 3.31 9.84
C ALA A 172 -9.65 3.33 8.94
N SER A 173 -10.82 2.89 9.41
CA SER A 173 -12.09 2.95 8.66
C SER A 173 -12.48 4.37 8.22
N LYS A 174 -12.04 5.41 8.95
CA LYS A 174 -12.23 6.82 8.56
C LYS A 174 -11.55 7.16 7.24
N ILE A 175 -10.46 6.48 6.88
CA ILE A 175 -9.68 6.72 5.66
C ILE A 175 -10.55 6.48 4.42
N LEU A 176 -11.35 5.42 4.42
CA LEU A 176 -12.28 5.14 3.32
C LEU A 176 -13.36 6.23 3.21
N ALA A 177 -13.95 6.62 4.34
CA ALA A 177 -14.94 7.69 4.37
C ALA A 177 -14.36 9.02 3.89
N ASN A 178 -13.14 9.36 4.29
CA ASN A 178 -12.43 10.57 3.87
C ASN A 178 -12.12 10.54 2.38
N PHE A 179 -11.61 9.42 1.87
CA PHE A 179 -11.34 9.22 0.45
C PHE A 179 -12.61 9.44 -0.39
N LEU A 180 -13.73 8.84 0.01
CA LEU A 180 -15.01 9.01 -0.69
C LEU A 180 -15.47 10.48 -0.65
N ARG A 181 -15.46 11.12 0.53
CA ARG A 181 -15.87 12.52 0.68
C ARG A 181 -15.05 13.46 -0.21
N LYS A 182 -13.72 13.29 -0.25
CA LYS A 182 -12.84 14.16 -1.03
C LYS A 182 -12.88 13.88 -2.54
N SER A 183 -13.48 12.77 -2.96
CA SER A 183 -13.55 12.36 -4.38
C SER A 183 -14.86 12.78 -5.05
N LEU A 184 -15.83 13.24 -4.26
CA LEU A 184 -17.14 13.70 -4.71
C LEU A 184 -17.26 15.24 -4.72
N CYS A 185 -16.22 15.95 -4.27
CA CYS A 185 -16.12 17.41 -4.24
C CYS A 185 -15.14 17.88 -5.31
#